data_AF-A0A0E3NZQ1-F1
#
_entry.id   AF-A0A0E3NZQ1-F1
#
_cell.length_a   1.000
_cell.length_b   1.000
_cell.length_c   1.000
_cell.angle_alpha   90.00
_cell.angle_beta   90.00
_cell.angle_gamma   90.00
#
_symmetry.space_group_name_H-M   'P 1'
#
loop_
_entity.id
_entity.type
_entity.pdbx_description
1 polymer ?
#
loop_
_entity_poly.entity_id
_entity_poly.type
_entity_poly.pdbx_seq_one_letter_code
_entity_poly.pdbx_strand_id
1 'polypeptide(L)'
;MAGLTKAQISDIWAETSEKPLSMKQITQNLGLDGKKGYLQVYNYFQTKKARSHFFMRKENSILWIQANPQNKLDLILDKQNSKKTKLVIGRHHSIPGVKRASPERMEAILKTTRCKGYGYTDKKTGKFIKTNNIKEENIKLFWNYINRVSKEKITYTRSTDGDPVFSSENVYLPYATRFTSKKRQLKIVEGYRGTWSNASKRYLIGVFLTLTADPKKHKSLWHCNYEMRKAWDRLRSLINTWFPKKVPWICIREFQENGRLHFHVVFFGINWLETKKKIQFFWTKYGGGYVMDIHAIRRTSDGWTWSRSCPLEAANQDPKTFLSEYLEKSMSPLFGMDYWLTGVQYWTASREIRATHKKKEKQGNWIFKGVKSPVTKFRASHRKDSNALYSSSLLKKKRVKTGTENGPETKLKVIQTDPPPHTEFRRASDLSCSAKRSYQHESRYT
;
A
#
# COMPACT_ATOMS: atom_id res chain seq x y z
N MET A 1 -21.97 -18.81 -43.04
CA MET A 1 -20.51 -18.89 -42.79
C MET A 1 -20.28 -19.27 -41.34
N ALA A 2 -19.45 -20.28 -41.07
CA ALA A 2 -19.11 -20.65 -39.69
C ALA A 2 -18.39 -19.48 -39.00
N GLY A 3 -18.84 -19.08 -37.81
CA GLY A 3 -18.15 -18.06 -37.02
C GLY A 3 -16.83 -18.59 -36.42
N LEU A 4 -16.04 -17.71 -35.80
CA LEU A 4 -14.86 -18.15 -35.02
C LEU A 4 -15.30 -19.01 -33.84
N THR A 5 -14.53 -20.07 -33.57
CA THR A 5 -14.77 -20.95 -32.42
C THR A 5 -14.42 -20.24 -31.10
N LYS A 6 -14.94 -20.73 -29.97
CA LYS A 6 -14.58 -20.19 -28.64
C LYS A 6 -13.07 -20.27 -28.37
N ALA A 7 -12.40 -21.33 -28.85
CA ALA A 7 -10.96 -21.50 -28.71
C ALA A 7 -10.19 -20.43 -29.49
N GLN A 8 -10.53 -20.23 -30.77
CA GLN A 8 -9.91 -19.20 -31.61
C GLN A 8 -10.07 -17.80 -30.98
N ILE A 9 -11.27 -17.44 -30.49
CA ILE A 9 -11.48 -16.14 -29.83
C ILE A 9 -10.62 -16.00 -28.56
N SER A 10 -10.48 -17.09 -27.78
CA SER A 10 -9.61 -17.12 -26.60
C SER A 10 -8.14 -16.90 -26.97
N ASP A 11 -7.67 -17.51 -28.06
CA ASP A 11 -6.29 -17.37 -28.54
C ASP A 11 -6.03 -15.94 -29.01
N ILE A 12 -6.93 -15.37 -29.81
CA ILE A 12 -6.87 -13.96 -30.22
C ILE A 12 -6.79 -13.05 -28.99
N TRP A 13 -7.64 -13.28 -27.98
CA TRP A 13 -7.62 -12.47 -26.76
C TRP A 13 -6.29 -12.59 -26.02
N ALA A 14 -5.74 -13.80 -25.89
CA ALA A 14 -4.47 -14.02 -25.22
C ALA A 14 -3.32 -13.30 -25.93
N GLU A 15 -3.22 -13.43 -27.25
CA GLU A 15 -2.17 -12.80 -28.05
C GLU A 15 -2.29 -11.26 -28.05
N THR A 16 -3.50 -10.76 -28.33
CA THR A 16 -3.76 -9.31 -28.39
C THR A 16 -3.84 -8.66 -27.00
N SER A 17 -3.74 -9.41 -25.90
CA SER A 17 -3.61 -8.85 -24.56
C SER A 17 -2.20 -8.31 -24.27
N GLU A 18 -1.20 -8.80 -24.98
CA GLU A 18 0.19 -8.40 -24.79
C GLU A 18 0.59 -7.22 -25.67
N LYS A 19 0.16 -7.25 -26.93
CA LYS A 19 0.45 -6.23 -27.94
C LYS A 19 -0.67 -6.15 -28.98
N PRO A 20 -0.86 -4.99 -29.66
CA PRO A 20 -1.83 -4.91 -30.73
C PRO A 20 -1.38 -5.78 -31.90
N LEU A 21 -2.33 -6.46 -32.55
CA LEU A 21 -2.09 -7.22 -33.77
C LEU A 21 -2.96 -6.69 -34.89
N SER A 22 -2.42 -6.71 -36.11
CA SER A 22 -3.21 -6.45 -37.31
C SER A 22 -4.14 -7.63 -37.60
N MET A 23 -5.23 -7.36 -38.33
CA MET A 23 -6.12 -8.39 -38.85
C MET A 23 -5.37 -9.50 -39.60
N LYS A 24 -4.38 -9.14 -40.42
CA LYS A 24 -3.56 -10.10 -41.19
C LYS A 24 -2.79 -11.04 -40.27
N GLN A 25 -2.15 -10.50 -39.22
CA GLN A 25 -1.41 -11.31 -38.25
C GLN A 25 -2.33 -12.25 -37.47
N ILE A 26 -3.52 -11.79 -37.06
CA ILE A 26 -4.49 -12.63 -36.36
C ILE A 26 -4.94 -13.79 -37.25
N THR A 27 -5.29 -13.49 -38.50
CA THR A 27 -5.72 -14.51 -39.47
C THR A 27 -4.63 -15.56 -39.71
N GLN A 28 -3.36 -15.14 -39.82
CA GLN A 28 -2.21 -16.04 -39.96
C GLN A 28 -1.99 -16.91 -38.71
N ASN A 29 -2.04 -16.32 -37.51
CA ASN A 29 -1.84 -17.05 -36.24
C ASN A 29 -2.90 -18.13 -36.00
N LEU A 30 -4.10 -17.95 -36.54
CA LEU A 30 -5.19 -18.93 -36.45
C LEU A 30 -5.13 -20.02 -37.53
N GLY A 31 -4.16 -19.96 -38.45
CA GLY A 31 -4.07 -20.87 -39.60
C GLY A 31 -5.24 -20.72 -40.58
N LEU A 32 -5.87 -19.54 -40.64
CA LEU A 32 -7.03 -19.27 -41.48
C LEU A 32 -6.60 -18.57 -42.78
N ASP A 33 -6.00 -19.30 -43.71
CA ASP A 33 -5.44 -18.69 -44.91
C ASP A 33 -6.49 -18.19 -45.92
N GLY A 34 -6.07 -17.20 -46.71
CA GLY A 34 -6.83 -16.66 -47.83
C GLY A 34 -7.98 -15.71 -47.46
N LYS A 35 -8.71 -15.25 -48.49
CA LYS A 35 -9.76 -14.22 -48.39
C LYS A 35 -10.91 -14.63 -47.47
N LYS A 36 -11.26 -15.93 -47.45
CA LYS A 36 -12.35 -16.48 -46.62
C LYS A 36 -12.01 -16.40 -45.13
N GLY A 37 -10.80 -16.81 -44.74
CA GLY A 37 -10.33 -16.74 -43.35
C GLY A 37 -10.25 -15.30 -42.84
N TYR A 38 -9.69 -14.40 -43.65
CA TYR A 38 -9.67 -12.97 -43.31
C TYR A 38 -11.07 -12.39 -43.09
N LEU A 39 -12.01 -12.69 -43.99
CA LEU A 39 -13.39 -12.19 -43.89
C LEU A 39 -14.12 -12.75 -42.65
N GLN A 40 -13.85 -14.01 -42.28
CA GLN A 40 -14.39 -14.64 -41.08
C GLN A 40 -13.94 -13.90 -39.81
N VAL A 41 -12.64 -13.61 -39.67
CA VAL A 41 -12.10 -12.83 -38.56
C VAL A 41 -12.67 -11.41 -38.57
N TYR A 42 -12.75 -10.77 -39.75
CA TYR A 42 -13.23 -9.41 -39.89
C TYR A 42 -14.70 -9.28 -39.46
N ASN A 43 -15.55 -10.19 -39.92
CA ASN A 43 -16.97 -10.24 -39.56
C ASN A 43 -17.17 -10.43 -38.06
N TYR A 44 -16.32 -11.25 -37.40
CA TYR A 44 -16.35 -11.38 -35.95
C TYR A 44 -16.12 -10.03 -35.26
N PHE A 45 -15.11 -9.25 -35.70
CA PHE A 45 -14.80 -7.94 -35.13
C PHE A 45 -15.87 -6.87 -35.36
N GLN A 46 -16.76 -7.06 -36.34
CA GLN A 46 -17.93 -6.20 -36.51
C GLN A 46 -19.04 -6.45 -35.50
N THR A 47 -19.04 -7.60 -34.80
CA THR A 47 -20.08 -7.94 -33.84
C THR A 47 -20.01 -7.07 -32.57
N LYS A 48 -21.17 -6.87 -31.92
CA LYS A 48 -21.25 -6.21 -30.61
C LYS A 48 -20.40 -6.92 -29.55
N LYS A 49 -20.32 -8.26 -29.62
CA LYS A 49 -19.52 -9.09 -28.72
C LYS A 49 -18.02 -8.82 -28.88
N ALA A 50 -17.51 -8.72 -30.10
CA ALA A 50 -16.11 -8.38 -30.29
C ALA A 50 -15.80 -6.95 -29.82
N ARG A 51 -16.68 -5.98 -30.14
CA ARG A 51 -16.55 -4.59 -29.68
C ARG A 51 -16.54 -4.44 -28.16
N SER A 52 -17.15 -5.36 -27.42
CA SER A 52 -17.10 -5.34 -25.96
C SER A 52 -15.81 -5.92 -25.38
N HIS A 53 -15.13 -6.81 -26.11
CA HIS A 53 -13.93 -7.52 -25.64
C HIS A 53 -12.62 -7.02 -26.26
N PHE A 54 -12.68 -6.20 -27.32
CA PHE A 54 -11.51 -5.73 -28.06
C PHE A 54 -11.61 -4.24 -28.40
N PHE A 55 -10.49 -3.55 -28.34
CA PHE A 55 -10.32 -2.24 -28.96
C PHE A 55 -9.87 -2.42 -30.41
N MET A 56 -10.37 -1.54 -31.27
CA MET A 56 -10.06 -1.55 -32.69
C MET A 56 -9.65 -0.14 -33.11
N ARG A 57 -8.57 -0.03 -33.88
CA ARG A 57 -8.09 1.23 -34.46
C ARG A 57 -7.68 0.99 -35.91
N LYS A 58 -8.13 1.88 -36.81
CA LYS A 58 -7.68 1.87 -38.20
C LYS A 58 -6.57 2.91 -38.35
N GLU A 59 -5.43 2.48 -38.85
CA GLU A 59 -4.25 3.34 -39.04
C GLU A 59 -3.53 2.88 -40.31
N ASN A 60 -3.26 3.81 -41.23
CA ASN A 60 -2.66 3.51 -42.54
C ASN A 60 -3.36 2.36 -43.27
N SER A 61 -4.70 2.37 -43.25
CA SER A 61 -5.57 1.31 -43.81
C SER A 61 -5.45 -0.08 -43.15
N ILE A 62 -4.65 -0.23 -42.10
CA ILE A 62 -4.52 -1.45 -41.31
C ILE A 62 -5.46 -1.37 -40.11
N LEU A 63 -6.27 -2.41 -39.91
CA LEU A 63 -7.10 -2.56 -38.71
C LEU A 63 -6.30 -3.28 -37.61
N TRP A 64 -5.99 -2.55 -36.55
CA TRP A 64 -5.31 -3.02 -35.36
C TRP A 64 -6.32 -3.41 -34.29
N ILE A 65 -6.07 -4.56 -33.66
CA ILE A 65 -6.90 -5.15 -32.62
C ILE A 65 -6.07 -5.30 -31.34
N GLN A 66 -6.63 -4.88 -30.22
CA GLN A 66 -6.05 -5.05 -28.88
C GLN A 66 -7.12 -5.60 -27.93
N ALA A 67 -6.83 -6.61 -27.12
CA ALA A 67 -7.79 -7.11 -26.14
C ALA A 67 -8.13 -6.03 -25.10
N ASN A 68 -9.40 -5.96 -24.71
CA ASN A 68 -9.87 -5.14 -23.60
C ASN A 68 -9.75 -5.94 -22.30
N PRO A 69 -8.78 -5.63 -21.41
CA PRO A 69 -8.60 -6.43 -20.22
C PRO A 69 -9.58 -6.09 -19.09
N GLN A 70 -10.41 -5.04 -19.23
CA GLN A 70 -11.52 -4.78 -18.30
C GLN A 70 -12.69 -5.71 -18.52
N ASN A 71 -12.89 -6.14 -19.76
CA ASN A 71 -13.96 -7.05 -20.14
C ASN A 71 -13.34 -8.37 -20.57
N LYS A 72 -12.86 -9.12 -19.57
CA LYS A 72 -12.22 -10.43 -19.80
C LYS A 72 -13.17 -11.31 -20.60
N LEU A 73 -12.56 -12.11 -21.46
CA LEU A 73 -13.29 -13.11 -22.20
C LEU A 73 -13.75 -14.20 -21.21
N ASP A 74 -14.96 -14.06 -20.67
CA ASP A 74 -15.52 -15.03 -19.71
C ASP A 74 -15.91 -16.37 -20.37
N LEU A 75 -15.39 -16.68 -21.57
CA LEU A 75 -15.66 -17.93 -22.28
C LEU A 75 -15.12 -19.18 -21.53
N ILE A 76 -14.14 -19.00 -20.63
CA ILE A 76 -13.59 -20.06 -19.78
C ILE A 76 -14.38 -20.20 -18.45
N LEU A 77 -15.12 -19.17 -18.03
CA LEU A 77 -15.85 -19.20 -16.75
C LEU A 77 -17.15 -20.01 -16.78
N ASP A 78 -17.72 -20.33 -17.95
CA ASP A 78 -18.87 -21.23 -18.01
C ASP A 78 -18.56 -22.62 -17.44
N LYS A 79 -17.30 -23.11 -17.56
CA LYS A 79 -16.87 -24.37 -16.94
C LYS A 79 -16.47 -24.21 -15.46
N GLN A 80 -15.90 -23.07 -15.07
CA GLN A 80 -15.47 -22.83 -13.68
C GLN A 80 -16.58 -22.35 -12.74
N ASN A 81 -17.72 -21.91 -13.26
CA ASN A 81 -18.91 -21.57 -12.48
C ASN A 81 -19.93 -22.71 -12.37
N SER A 82 -19.50 -23.97 -12.58
CA SER A 82 -20.35 -25.12 -12.29
C SER A 82 -20.78 -25.09 -10.80
N LYS A 83 -22.00 -25.55 -10.50
CA LYS A 83 -22.47 -25.71 -9.12
C LYS A 83 -21.44 -26.52 -8.27
N LYS A 84 -20.71 -27.45 -8.88
CA LYS A 84 -19.62 -28.24 -8.25
C LYS A 84 -18.43 -27.38 -7.81
N THR A 85 -17.97 -26.41 -8.60
CA THR A 85 -16.82 -25.56 -8.24
C THR A 85 -17.20 -24.54 -7.14
N LYS A 86 -18.45 -24.07 -7.14
CA LYS A 86 -19.02 -23.27 -6.04
C LYS A 86 -19.21 -24.06 -4.73
N LEU A 87 -19.26 -25.40 -4.79
CA LEU A 87 -19.35 -26.26 -3.60
C LEU A 87 -17.96 -26.52 -2.97
N VAL A 88 -16.89 -26.59 -3.77
CA VAL A 88 -15.52 -26.82 -3.26
C VAL A 88 -14.89 -25.56 -2.68
N ILE A 89 -15.12 -24.40 -3.31
CA ILE A 89 -14.83 -23.10 -2.68
C ILE A 89 -16.04 -22.80 -1.80
N GLY A 90 -16.11 -23.49 -0.66
CA GLY A 90 -17.17 -23.26 0.32
C GLY A 90 -17.36 -21.75 0.55
N ARG A 91 -18.60 -21.35 0.84
CA ARG A 91 -18.98 -19.96 1.16
C ARG A 91 -18.12 -19.43 2.31
N HIS A 92 -16.89 -19.05 2.03
CA HIS A 92 -16.02 -18.42 3.00
C HIS A 92 -16.63 -17.06 3.24
N HIS A 93 -17.22 -16.89 4.42
CA HIS A 93 -17.68 -15.59 4.88
C HIS A 93 -16.58 -14.57 4.61
N SER A 94 -16.96 -13.42 4.07
CA SER A 94 -16.01 -12.35 3.73
C SER A 94 -15.15 -12.03 4.95
N ILE A 95 -13.85 -12.33 4.87
CA ILE A 95 -12.94 -12.09 5.99
C ILE A 95 -12.74 -10.57 6.15
N PRO A 96 -13.00 -9.99 7.34
CA PRO A 96 -12.91 -8.55 7.54
C PRO A 96 -11.53 -7.99 7.18
N GLY A 97 -11.51 -6.89 6.44
CA GLY A 97 -10.28 -6.19 6.05
C GLY A 97 -9.48 -6.83 4.92
N VAL A 98 -9.94 -7.95 4.34
CA VAL A 98 -9.27 -8.59 3.21
C VAL A 98 -9.86 -8.08 1.91
N LYS A 99 -9.10 -7.25 1.20
CA LYS A 99 -9.42 -6.83 -0.18
C LYS A 99 -8.28 -7.25 -1.09
N ARG A 100 -8.59 -7.95 -2.18
CA ARG A 100 -7.63 -8.32 -3.25
C ARG A 100 -6.35 -8.99 -2.71
N ALA A 101 -6.50 -10.07 -1.94
CA ALA A 101 -5.37 -10.88 -1.50
C ALA A 101 -4.92 -11.85 -2.61
N SER A 102 -3.62 -12.18 -2.66
CA SER A 102 -3.16 -13.27 -3.51
C SER A 102 -3.64 -14.62 -2.96
N PRO A 103 -3.68 -15.69 -3.78
CA PRO A 103 -4.11 -17.01 -3.32
C PRO A 103 -3.35 -17.50 -2.08
N GLU A 104 -2.03 -17.35 -2.06
CA GLU A 104 -1.18 -17.78 -0.94
C GLU A 104 -1.49 -16.98 0.33
N ARG A 105 -1.73 -15.67 0.17
CA ARG A 105 -2.09 -14.80 1.29
C ARG A 105 -3.46 -15.15 1.82
N MET A 106 -4.43 -15.42 0.95
CA MET A 106 -5.78 -15.81 1.35
C MET A 106 -5.76 -17.12 2.14
N GLU A 107 -4.99 -18.10 1.67
CA GLU A 107 -4.80 -19.37 2.37
C GLU A 107 -4.15 -19.16 3.74
N ALA A 108 -3.09 -18.36 3.83
CA ALA A 108 -2.44 -18.06 5.09
C ALA A 108 -3.39 -17.35 6.08
N ILE A 109 -4.21 -16.43 5.58
CA ILE A 109 -5.25 -15.77 6.37
C ILE A 109 -6.25 -16.80 6.91
N LEU A 110 -6.77 -17.68 6.05
CA LEU A 110 -7.70 -18.74 6.45
C LEU A 110 -7.12 -19.63 7.55
N LYS A 111 -5.84 -20.02 7.45
CA LYS A 111 -5.16 -20.78 8.51
C LYS A 111 -5.12 -19.99 9.83
N THR A 112 -4.78 -18.70 9.80
CA THR A 112 -4.76 -17.86 11.02
C THR A 112 -6.13 -17.53 11.60
N THR A 113 -7.23 -17.73 10.85
CA THR A 113 -8.58 -17.65 11.42
C THR A 113 -8.94 -18.87 12.28
N ARG A 114 -8.15 -19.95 12.20
CA ARG A 114 -8.39 -21.23 12.90
C ARG A 114 -7.55 -21.41 14.16
N CYS A 115 -6.64 -20.48 14.49
CA CYS A 115 -5.84 -20.55 15.71
C CYS A 115 -5.88 -19.24 16.50
N LYS A 116 -5.57 -19.28 17.80
CA LYS A 116 -5.49 -18.09 18.67
C LYS A 116 -4.08 -17.48 18.77
N GLY A 117 -3.08 -18.16 18.22
CA GLY A 117 -1.66 -17.80 18.26
C GLY A 117 -0.80 -18.98 17.81
N TYR A 118 0.49 -18.74 17.57
CA TYR A 118 1.44 -19.79 17.17
C TYR A 118 1.98 -20.62 18.34
N GLY A 119 1.84 -20.10 19.56
CA GLY A 119 2.39 -20.71 20.76
C GLY A 119 2.29 -19.77 21.96
N TYR A 120 2.98 -20.13 23.03
CA TYR A 120 3.10 -19.33 24.25
C TYR A 120 4.51 -19.45 24.82
N THR A 121 4.94 -18.41 25.55
CA THR A 121 6.18 -18.46 26.31
C THR A 121 5.88 -19.08 27.67
N ASP A 122 6.57 -20.16 28.01
CA ASP A 122 6.51 -20.75 29.34
C ASP A 122 7.17 -19.80 30.35
N LYS A 123 6.42 -19.44 31.40
CA LYS A 123 6.88 -18.50 32.42
C LYS A 123 8.03 -19.03 33.27
N LYS A 124 8.14 -20.35 33.43
CA LYS A 124 9.19 -20.97 34.25
C LYS A 124 10.50 -21.04 33.49
N THR A 125 10.44 -21.49 32.25
CA THR A 125 11.64 -21.75 31.43
C THR A 125 12.03 -20.58 30.54
N GLY A 126 11.13 -19.61 30.32
CA GLY A 126 11.30 -18.53 29.35
C GLY A 126 11.27 -19.00 27.89
N LYS A 127 11.10 -20.31 27.63
CA LYS A 127 11.13 -20.88 26.28
C LYS A 127 9.78 -20.75 25.60
N PHE A 128 9.81 -20.48 24.29
CA PHE A 128 8.59 -20.45 23.49
C PHE A 128 8.18 -21.86 23.05
N ILE A 129 6.97 -22.26 23.47
CA ILE A 129 6.36 -23.54 23.14
C ILE A 129 5.35 -23.33 22.01
N LYS A 130 5.64 -23.93 20.85
CA LYS A 130 4.73 -23.93 19.70
C LYS A 130 3.53 -24.84 19.98
N THR A 131 2.32 -24.38 19.65
CA THR A 131 1.09 -25.17 19.85
C THR A 131 0.50 -25.69 18.56
N ASN A 132 1.03 -25.27 17.41
CA ASN A 132 0.59 -25.67 16.08
C ASN A 132 1.71 -25.39 15.07
N ASN A 133 1.55 -25.93 13.86
CA ASN A 133 2.47 -25.79 12.73
C ASN A 133 2.07 -24.65 11.75
N ILE A 134 1.08 -23.82 12.10
CA ILE A 134 0.52 -22.82 11.16
C ILE A 134 1.57 -21.76 10.80
N LYS A 135 2.50 -21.44 11.71
CA LYS A 135 3.58 -20.49 11.43
C LYS A 135 4.47 -21.01 10.30
N GLU A 136 4.89 -22.27 10.38
CA GLU A 136 5.71 -22.94 9.38
C GLU A 136 4.99 -23.06 8.03
N GLU A 137 3.71 -23.42 8.05
CA GLU A 137 2.87 -23.46 6.85
C GLU A 137 2.74 -22.08 6.18
N ASN A 138 2.52 -21.03 6.98
CA ASN A 138 2.43 -19.67 6.46
C ASN A 138 3.77 -19.16 5.94
N ILE A 139 4.90 -19.57 6.52
CA ILE A 139 6.23 -19.29 5.99
C ILE A 139 6.39 -19.91 4.60
N LYS A 140 5.97 -21.16 4.40
CA LYS A 140 5.98 -21.81 3.06
C LYS A 140 5.13 -21.02 2.05
N LEU A 141 3.91 -20.62 2.44
CA LEU A 141 3.03 -19.80 1.60
C LEU A 141 3.64 -18.43 1.26
N PHE A 142 4.33 -17.82 2.22
CA PHE A 142 5.03 -16.55 2.00
C PHE A 142 6.21 -16.69 1.04
N TRP A 143 6.98 -17.77 1.13
CA TRP A 143 8.03 -18.08 0.17
C TRP A 143 7.48 -18.34 -1.23
N ASN A 144 6.37 -19.07 -1.35
CA ASN A 144 5.69 -19.26 -2.64
C ASN A 144 5.26 -17.91 -3.24
N TYR A 145 4.72 -17.01 -2.40
CA TYR A 145 4.43 -15.64 -2.80
C TYR A 145 5.69 -14.90 -3.28
N ILE A 146 6.78 -14.90 -2.50
CA ILE A 146 8.05 -14.25 -2.87
C ILE A 146 8.57 -14.77 -4.21
N ASN A 147 8.63 -16.09 -4.37
CA ASN A 147 9.12 -16.76 -5.56
C ASN A 147 8.27 -16.48 -6.79
N ARG A 148 6.95 -16.35 -6.63
CA ARG A 148 6.07 -15.96 -7.72
C ARG A 148 6.28 -14.50 -8.09
N VAL A 149 6.22 -13.58 -7.12
CA VAL A 149 6.27 -12.14 -7.40
C VAL A 149 7.65 -11.66 -7.85
N SER A 150 8.74 -12.35 -7.48
CA SER A 150 10.08 -12.05 -7.99
C SER A 150 10.21 -12.27 -9.49
N LYS A 151 9.41 -13.16 -10.06
CA LYS A 151 9.35 -13.46 -11.51
C LYS A 151 8.34 -12.57 -12.26
N GLU A 152 7.58 -11.73 -11.55
CA GLU A 152 6.58 -10.85 -12.15
C GLU A 152 7.19 -9.53 -12.63
N LYS A 153 6.62 -8.97 -13.71
CA LYS A 153 7.02 -7.70 -14.29
C LYS A 153 5.85 -6.72 -14.33
N ILE A 154 6.07 -5.50 -13.87
CA ILE A 154 5.17 -4.36 -14.01
C ILE A 154 5.32 -3.83 -15.44
N THR A 155 4.20 -3.72 -16.15
CA THR A 155 4.16 -3.21 -17.53
C THR A 155 3.70 -1.76 -17.52
N TYR A 156 4.55 -0.89 -18.05
CA TYR A 156 4.23 0.50 -18.37
C TYR A 156 4.23 0.70 -19.87
N THR A 157 3.48 1.68 -20.32
CA THR A 157 3.49 2.13 -21.71
C THR A 157 3.71 3.62 -21.75
N ARG A 158 4.62 4.04 -22.63
CA ARG A 158 4.80 5.44 -22.97
C ARG A 158 3.91 5.74 -24.16
N SER A 159 3.22 6.88 -24.13
CA SER A 159 2.52 7.37 -25.30
C SER A 159 3.15 8.68 -25.74
N THR A 160 3.72 8.67 -26.94
CA THR A 160 4.18 9.88 -27.64
C THR A 160 2.98 10.70 -28.13
N ASP A 161 1.97 10.01 -28.66
CA ASP A 161 0.85 10.66 -29.36
C ASP A 161 -0.38 10.89 -28.45
N GLY A 162 -0.27 10.50 -27.18
CA GLY A 162 -1.35 10.57 -26.19
C GLY A 162 -2.38 9.43 -26.24
N ASP A 163 -2.24 8.47 -27.17
CA ASP A 163 -2.95 7.19 -27.14
C ASP A 163 -2.05 6.04 -26.62
N PRO A 164 -2.23 5.61 -25.37
CA PRO A 164 -1.44 4.54 -24.76
C PRO A 164 -1.99 3.12 -25.02
N VAL A 165 -3.16 2.97 -25.65
CA VAL A 165 -3.78 1.66 -25.91
C VAL A 165 -3.02 0.93 -27.02
N PHE A 166 -2.74 1.64 -28.11
CA PHE A 166 -2.07 1.10 -29.30
C PHE A 166 -0.57 1.41 -29.36
N SER A 167 0.01 2.03 -28.33
CA SER A 167 1.46 2.23 -28.27
C SER A 167 2.19 0.88 -28.20
N SER A 168 3.15 0.71 -29.11
CA SER A 168 4.04 -0.44 -29.23
C SER A 168 5.15 -0.43 -28.16
N GLU A 169 5.39 0.70 -27.51
CA GLU A 169 6.48 0.88 -26.54
C GLU A 169 6.06 0.48 -25.13
N ASN A 170 6.22 -0.80 -24.81
CA ASN A 170 6.08 -1.31 -23.46
C ASN A 170 7.44 -1.35 -22.74
N VAL A 171 7.48 -0.81 -21.52
CA VAL A 171 8.61 -0.97 -20.61
C VAL A 171 8.22 -1.90 -19.48
N TYR A 172 9.09 -2.88 -19.23
CA TYR A 172 8.91 -3.87 -18.18
C TYR A 172 9.86 -3.60 -17.03
N LEU A 173 9.29 -3.38 -15.84
CA LEU A 173 10.05 -3.23 -14.61
C LEU A 173 9.85 -4.45 -13.71
N PRO A 174 10.87 -4.94 -13.00
CA PRO A 174 10.68 -6.00 -12.01
C PRO A 174 9.60 -5.62 -10.99
N TYR A 175 8.73 -6.57 -10.63
CA TYR A 175 7.72 -6.37 -9.59
C TYR A 175 8.39 -6.35 -8.21
N ALA A 176 8.91 -5.17 -7.85
CA ALA A 176 9.56 -4.95 -6.57
C ALA A 176 8.52 -4.78 -5.45
N THR A 177 8.66 -5.53 -4.37
CA THR A 177 7.89 -5.35 -3.13
C THR A 177 8.84 -4.99 -1.99
N ARG A 178 8.29 -4.66 -0.82
CA ARG A 178 9.09 -4.47 0.40
C ARG A 178 9.78 -5.74 0.90
N PHE A 179 9.36 -6.91 0.39
CA PHE A 179 9.92 -8.22 0.74
C PHE A 179 10.92 -8.73 -0.30
N THR A 180 10.86 -8.23 -1.54
CA THR A 180 11.69 -8.71 -2.66
C THR A 180 12.72 -7.71 -3.14
N SER A 181 12.81 -6.52 -2.54
CA SER A 181 13.68 -5.44 -3.02
C SER A 181 14.43 -4.76 -1.89
N LYS A 182 15.75 -5.01 -1.82
CA LYS A 182 16.68 -4.31 -0.92
C LYS A 182 16.59 -2.79 -1.07
N LYS A 183 16.48 -2.29 -2.31
CA LYS A 183 16.27 -0.86 -2.59
C LYS A 183 15.00 -0.29 -1.95
N ARG A 184 13.90 -1.07 -1.88
CA ARG A 184 12.68 -0.62 -1.19
C ARG A 184 12.84 -0.67 0.33
N GLN A 185 13.52 -1.68 0.86
CA GLN A 185 13.83 -1.79 2.29
C GLN A 185 14.71 -0.62 2.74
N LEU A 186 15.77 -0.30 2.00
CA LEU A 186 16.62 0.86 2.26
C LEU A 186 15.82 2.17 2.30
N LYS A 187 14.92 2.40 1.34
CA LYS A 187 14.02 3.58 1.37
C LYS A 187 13.12 3.63 2.61
N ILE A 188 12.66 2.48 3.09
CA ILE A 188 11.84 2.40 4.31
C ILE A 188 12.68 2.80 5.53
N VAL A 189 13.93 2.32 5.62
CA VAL A 189 14.88 2.67 6.67
C VAL A 189 15.28 4.14 6.60
N GLU A 190 15.61 4.66 5.41
CA GLU A 190 15.91 6.07 5.18
C GLU A 190 14.74 6.97 5.57
N GLY A 191 13.51 6.61 5.17
CA GLY A 191 12.32 7.37 5.54
C GLY A 191 12.10 7.38 7.05
N TYR A 192 12.38 6.27 7.72
CA TYR A 192 12.32 6.17 9.18
C TYR A 192 13.37 7.05 9.86
N ARG A 193 14.65 6.91 9.46
CA ARG A 193 15.78 7.71 9.99
C ARG A 193 15.58 9.21 9.74
N GLY A 194 15.11 9.59 8.54
CA GLY A 194 14.79 10.96 8.21
C GLY A 194 13.64 11.53 9.04
N THR A 195 12.65 10.70 9.39
CA THR A 195 11.54 11.11 10.26
C THR A 195 12.02 11.39 11.68
N TRP A 196 12.93 10.56 12.22
CA TRP A 196 13.62 10.85 13.49
C TRP A 196 14.45 12.13 13.43
N SER A 197 15.17 12.37 12.34
CA SER A 197 15.94 13.61 12.16
C SER A 197 15.02 14.85 12.20
N ASN A 198 13.88 14.80 11.50
CA ASN A 198 12.90 15.87 11.53
C ASN A 198 12.29 16.10 12.92
N ALA A 199 12.00 15.02 13.65
CA ALA A 199 11.51 15.13 15.03
C ALA A 199 12.57 15.76 15.95
N SER A 200 13.83 15.35 15.80
CA SER A 200 14.97 15.85 16.60
C SER A 200 15.23 17.34 16.43
N LYS A 201 14.95 17.89 15.24
CA LYS A 201 15.07 19.33 14.96
C LYS A 201 14.02 20.18 15.67
N ARG A 202 12.90 19.58 16.10
CA ARG A 202 11.73 20.31 16.60
C ARG A 202 11.42 20.06 18.07
N TYR A 203 11.82 18.90 18.58
CA TYR A 203 11.43 18.46 19.92
C TYR A 203 12.64 18.01 20.72
N LEU A 204 12.59 18.31 22.02
CA LEU A 204 13.62 17.92 23.00
C LEU A 204 13.14 16.80 23.94
N ILE A 205 11.85 16.52 23.93
CA ILE A 205 11.21 15.58 24.87
C ILE A 205 10.21 14.70 24.13
N GLY A 206 9.94 13.54 24.70
CA GLY A 206 8.93 12.63 24.20
C GLY A 206 8.53 11.57 25.21
N VAL A 207 7.52 10.79 24.84
CA VAL A 207 7.03 9.63 25.60
C VAL A 207 7.01 8.42 24.69
N PHE A 208 7.68 7.36 25.14
CA PHE A 208 7.63 6.04 24.55
C PHE A 208 6.51 5.22 25.19
N LEU A 209 5.75 4.51 24.38
CA LEU A 209 4.57 3.71 24.77
C LEU A 209 4.59 2.37 24.03
N THR A 210 4.49 1.27 24.78
CA THR A 210 4.26 -0.06 24.23
C THR A 210 2.80 -0.48 24.40
N LEU A 211 2.24 -1.17 23.42
CA LEU A 211 0.86 -1.63 23.44
C LEU A 211 0.76 -3.08 22.96
N THR A 212 0.31 -3.98 23.84
CA THR A 212 0.13 -5.41 23.53
C THR A 212 -1.31 -5.76 23.17
N ALA A 213 -1.50 -6.92 22.54
CA ALA A 213 -2.81 -7.49 22.22
C ALA A 213 -3.44 -8.21 23.42
N ASP A 214 -4.76 -8.25 23.52
CA ASP A 214 -5.45 -9.16 24.44
C ASP A 214 -5.71 -10.52 23.76
N PRO A 215 -5.02 -11.61 24.15
CA PRO A 215 -5.23 -12.90 23.51
C PRO A 215 -6.61 -13.53 23.80
N LYS A 216 -7.26 -13.17 24.91
CA LYS A 216 -8.48 -13.84 25.41
C LYS A 216 -9.75 -13.31 24.73
N LYS A 217 -9.74 -12.05 24.29
CA LYS A 217 -10.92 -11.37 23.73
C LYS A 217 -11.23 -11.74 22.28
N HIS A 218 -10.30 -12.37 21.57
CA HIS A 218 -10.42 -12.56 20.13
C HIS A 218 -10.59 -14.02 19.75
N LYS A 219 -11.48 -14.26 18.77
CA LYS A 219 -11.81 -15.60 18.27
C LYS A 219 -10.63 -16.30 17.62
N SER A 220 -9.69 -15.53 17.05
CA SER A 220 -8.52 -16.05 16.34
C SER A 220 -7.41 -15.01 16.23
N LEU A 221 -6.22 -15.44 15.79
CA LEU A 221 -5.04 -14.62 15.58
C LEU A 221 -5.30 -13.53 14.53
N TRP A 222 -6.01 -13.87 13.44
CA TRP A 222 -6.41 -12.88 12.43
C TRP A 222 -7.27 -11.77 13.04
N HIS A 223 -8.31 -12.15 13.79
CA HIS A 223 -9.23 -11.18 14.40
C HIS A 223 -8.52 -10.33 15.46
N CYS A 224 -7.63 -10.93 16.24
CA CYS A 224 -6.79 -10.24 17.22
C CYS A 224 -5.96 -9.12 16.56
N ASN A 225 -5.21 -9.46 15.51
CA ASN A 225 -4.39 -8.49 14.79
C ASN A 225 -5.21 -7.46 14.01
N TYR A 226 -6.40 -7.84 13.51
CA TYR A 226 -7.29 -6.92 12.81
C TYR A 226 -7.90 -5.87 13.77
N GLU A 227 -8.45 -6.30 14.89
CA GLU A 227 -9.07 -5.41 15.88
C GLU A 227 -8.03 -4.54 16.60
N MET A 228 -6.84 -5.06 16.85
CA MET A 228 -5.78 -4.27 17.47
C MET A 228 -5.33 -3.06 16.63
N ARG A 229 -5.41 -3.13 15.31
CA ARG A 229 -5.17 -1.95 14.44
C ARG A 229 -6.25 -0.89 14.61
N LYS A 230 -7.52 -1.32 14.69
CA LYS A 230 -8.62 -0.40 14.97
C LYS A 230 -8.50 0.21 16.36
N ALA A 231 -8.09 -0.60 17.34
CA ALA A 231 -7.84 -0.15 18.69
C ALA A 231 -6.78 0.96 18.71
N TRP A 232 -5.69 0.77 17.95
CA TRP A 232 -4.65 1.80 17.80
C TRP A 232 -5.19 3.08 17.16
N ASP A 233 -5.96 2.98 16.07
CA ASP A 233 -6.53 4.16 15.43
C ASP A 233 -7.48 4.94 16.36
N ARG A 234 -8.29 4.24 17.16
CA ARG A 234 -9.18 4.83 18.17
C ARG A 234 -8.40 5.48 19.32
N LEU A 235 -7.42 4.77 19.89
CA LEU A 235 -6.58 5.29 20.97
C LEU A 235 -5.81 6.53 20.51
N ARG A 236 -5.20 6.50 19.32
CA ARG A 236 -4.53 7.67 18.75
C ARG A 236 -5.49 8.84 18.55
N SER A 237 -6.73 8.58 18.10
CA SER A 237 -7.74 9.63 17.96
C SER A 237 -8.06 10.28 19.30
N LEU A 238 -8.23 9.48 20.36
CA LEU A 238 -8.47 9.94 21.72
C LEU A 238 -7.28 10.72 22.29
N ILE A 239 -6.05 10.23 22.10
CA ILE A 239 -4.84 10.95 22.54
C ILE A 239 -4.79 12.37 21.94
N ASN A 240 -5.19 12.53 20.67
CA ASN A 240 -5.23 13.86 20.04
C ASN A 240 -6.28 14.79 20.66
N THR A 241 -7.26 14.30 21.42
CA THR A 241 -8.20 15.16 22.15
C THR A 241 -7.69 15.56 23.53
N TRP A 242 -6.64 14.93 24.05
CA TRP A 242 -6.03 15.29 25.33
C TRP A 242 -5.13 16.52 25.24
N PHE A 243 -4.70 16.90 24.04
CA PHE A 243 -3.76 17.98 23.82
C PHE A 243 -4.34 19.06 22.88
N PRO A 244 -4.05 20.35 23.12
CA PRO A 244 -4.52 21.44 22.24
C PRO A 244 -4.04 21.33 20.79
N LYS A 245 -2.84 20.76 20.60
CA LYS A 245 -2.25 20.49 19.29
C LYS A 245 -2.07 18.99 19.11
N LYS A 246 -2.20 18.51 17.87
CA LYS A 246 -1.94 17.11 17.53
C LYS A 246 -0.50 16.76 17.92
N VAL A 247 -0.35 15.66 18.64
CA VAL A 247 0.95 15.22 19.12
C VAL A 247 1.67 14.46 17.99
N PRO A 248 2.87 14.88 17.55
CA PRO A 248 3.65 14.14 16.58
C PRO A 248 4.03 12.77 17.12
N TRP A 249 3.96 11.73 16.30
CA TRP A 249 4.34 10.39 16.71
C TRP A 249 5.05 9.59 15.62
N ILE A 250 5.86 8.61 16.03
CA ILE A 250 6.36 7.50 15.24
C ILE A 250 5.83 6.21 15.88
N CYS A 251 5.28 5.30 15.08
CA CYS A 251 4.79 4.00 15.54
C CYS A 251 5.41 2.90 14.70
N ILE A 252 6.13 2.01 15.36
CA ILE A 252 6.63 0.75 14.82
C ILE A 252 5.70 -0.37 15.27
N ARG A 253 5.51 -1.30 14.36
CA ARG A 253 4.70 -2.48 14.55
C ARG A 253 5.62 -3.67 14.54
N GLU A 254 5.52 -4.48 15.58
CA GLU A 254 6.28 -5.71 15.75
C GLU A 254 5.31 -6.88 15.87
N PHE A 255 5.68 -8.06 15.37
CA PHE A 255 4.97 -9.29 15.69
C PHE A 255 5.76 -10.07 16.72
N GLN A 256 5.12 -10.34 17.87
CA GLN A 256 5.65 -11.24 18.88
C GLN A 256 5.72 -12.68 18.34
N GLU A 257 6.47 -13.56 19.00
CA GLU A 257 6.65 -14.94 18.53
C GLU A 257 5.34 -15.72 18.37
N ASN A 258 4.35 -15.40 19.22
CA ASN A 258 2.98 -15.93 19.18
C ASN A 258 2.13 -15.43 18.00
N GLY A 259 2.67 -14.54 17.16
CA GLY A 259 2.03 -13.96 15.98
C GLY A 259 1.16 -12.74 16.26
N ARG A 260 1.13 -12.23 17.50
CA ARG A 260 0.33 -11.07 17.87
C ARG A 260 1.12 -9.81 17.63
N LEU A 261 0.44 -8.83 17.07
CA LEU A 261 1.00 -7.52 16.80
C LEU A 261 1.23 -6.75 18.14
N HIS A 262 2.30 -5.98 18.17
CA HIS A 262 2.73 -5.16 19.28
C HIS A 262 3.10 -3.80 18.71
N PHE A 263 2.65 -2.72 19.35
CA PHE A 263 3.01 -1.37 18.93
C PHE A 263 4.06 -0.81 19.86
N HIS A 264 5.12 -0.27 19.26
CA HIS A 264 6.04 0.63 19.92
C HIS A 264 5.82 2.03 19.36
N VAL A 265 5.48 2.98 20.21
CA VAL A 265 5.06 4.32 19.82
C VAL A 265 5.88 5.35 20.56
N VAL A 266 6.42 6.32 19.82
CA VAL A 266 7.05 7.51 20.39
C VAL A 266 6.17 8.71 20.06
N PHE A 267 5.74 9.43 21.09
CA PHE A 267 5.12 10.75 20.99
C PHE A 267 6.16 11.82 21.27
N PHE A 268 6.19 12.90 20.49
CA PHE A 268 7.17 13.97 20.60
C PHE A 268 6.54 15.27 21.11
N GLY A 269 7.33 16.08 21.81
CA GLY A 269 6.90 17.40 22.29
C GLY A 269 6.06 17.38 23.56
N ILE A 270 5.92 16.21 24.20
CA ILE A 270 5.25 16.02 25.48
C ILE A 270 6.17 15.27 26.44
N ASN A 271 6.14 15.63 27.72
CA ASN A 271 6.88 14.95 28.80
C ASN A 271 6.04 13.88 29.49
N TRP A 272 4.73 13.95 29.34
CA TRP A 272 3.76 13.06 29.97
C TRP A 272 2.56 12.88 29.05
N LEU A 273 2.13 11.63 28.87
CA LEU A 273 1.00 11.30 28.01
C LEU A 273 -0.31 11.33 28.80
N GLU A 274 -0.42 10.44 29.78
CA GLU A 274 -1.54 10.29 30.70
C GLU A 274 -1.17 9.22 31.75
N THR A 275 -1.96 9.05 32.82
CA THR A 275 -1.74 7.95 33.77
C THR A 275 -1.83 6.57 33.10
N LYS A 276 -0.97 5.61 33.52
CA LYS A 276 -0.98 4.23 33.01
C LYS A 276 -2.38 3.60 33.10
N LYS A 277 -3.07 3.77 34.23
CA LYS A 277 -4.44 3.26 34.45
C LYS A 277 -5.43 3.77 33.40
N LYS A 278 -5.41 5.07 33.08
CA LYS A 278 -6.34 5.66 32.12
C LYS A 278 -6.03 5.24 30.68
N ILE A 279 -4.76 5.21 30.27
CA ILE A 279 -4.40 4.72 28.92
C ILE A 279 -4.76 3.24 28.79
N GLN A 280 -4.44 2.43 29.80
CA GLN A 280 -4.76 1.01 29.84
C GLN A 280 -6.26 0.75 29.78
N PHE A 281 -7.08 1.54 30.50
CA PHE A 281 -8.53 1.47 30.44
C PHE A 281 -9.04 1.66 29.00
N PHE A 282 -8.63 2.73 28.33
CA PHE A 282 -9.06 3.00 26.95
C PHE A 282 -8.51 1.96 25.96
N TRP A 283 -7.25 1.56 26.12
CA TRP A 283 -6.63 0.54 25.29
C TRP A 283 -7.40 -0.79 25.36
N THR A 284 -7.72 -1.23 26.59
CA THR A 284 -8.49 -2.44 26.86
C THR A 284 -9.92 -2.34 26.36
N LYS A 285 -10.57 -1.17 26.54
CA LYS A 285 -11.91 -0.86 26.03
C LYS A 285 -11.98 -0.92 24.50
N TYR A 286 -10.91 -0.53 23.81
CA TYR A 286 -10.87 -0.56 22.34
C TYR A 286 -10.44 -1.90 21.75
N GLY A 287 -10.11 -2.91 22.57
CA GLY A 287 -9.77 -4.28 22.13
C GLY A 287 -8.29 -4.65 22.25
N GLY A 288 -7.48 -3.77 22.86
CA GLY A 288 -6.10 -4.02 23.24
C GLY A 288 -5.94 -4.84 24.53
N GLY A 289 -4.71 -5.23 24.82
CA GLY A 289 -4.29 -6.00 26.00
C GLY A 289 -4.01 -5.15 27.24
N TYR A 290 -3.82 -5.82 28.38
CA TYR A 290 -3.51 -5.14 29.64
C TYR A 290 -2.05 -4.68 29.70
N VAL A 291 -1.12 -5.38 29.05
CA VAL A 291 0.31 -5.10 29.18
C VAL A 291 0.70 -3.87 28.34
N MET A 292 1.23 -2.86 29.01
CA MET A 292 1.79 -1.66 28.41
C MET A 292 2.87 -1.07 29.30
N ASP A 293 3.87 -0.45 28.67
CA ASP A 293 4.93 0.28 29.34
C ASP A 293 5.02 1.69 28.78
N ILE A 294 5.36 2.63 29.66
CA ILE A 294 5.43 4.06 29.37
C ILE A 294 6.75 4.57 29.90
N HIS A 295 7.57 5.14 29.03
CA HIS A 295 8.89 5.66 29.38
C HIS A 295 9.06 7.08 28.84
N ALA A 296 9.63 7.96 29.65
CA ALA A 296 10.00 9.29 29.18
C ALA A 296 11.32 9.22 28.40
N ILE A 297 11.40 9.95 27.29
CA ILE A 297 12.63 10.12 26.51
C ILE A 297 12.97 11.60 26.39
N ARG A 298 14.26 11.91 26.28
CA ARG A 298 14.76 13.27 26.09
C ARG A 298 15.82 13.29 25.00
N ARG A 299 16.00 14.44 24.36
CA ARG A 299 17.09 14.68 23.42
C ARG A 299 18.24 15.37 24.14
N THR A 300 19.45 14.85 23.97
CA THR A 300 20.72 15.42 24.40
C THR A 300 21.52 15.87 23.16
N SER A 301 22.77 16.31 23.36
CA SER A 301 23.73 16.53 22.27
C SER A 301 23.96 15.25 21.45
N ASP A 302 23.99 14.10 22.12
CA ASP A 302 24.41 12.82 21.55
C ASP A 302 23.26 12.07 20.87
N GLY A 303 22.01 12.49 21.10
CA GLY A 303 20.84 11.89 20.47
C GLY A 303 19.63 11.84 21.40
N TRP A 304 18.73 10.88 21.15
CA TRP A 304 17.62 10.61 22.06
C TRP A 304 18.09 9.63 23.14
N THR A 305 17.69 9.82 24.39
CA THR A 305 18.02 8.94 25.50
C THR A 305 16.78 8.67 26.35
N TRP A 306 16.80 7.54 27.07
CA TRP A 306 15.82 7.24 28.10
C TRP A 306 16.05 8.16 29.29
N SER A 307 14.99 8.78 29.83
CA SER A 307 15.16 9.79 30.88
C SER A 307 15.26 9.19 32.29
N ARG A 308 14.44 8.20 32.63
CA ARG A 308 14.34 7.63 34.00
C ARG A 308 14.36 6.11 34.01
N SER A 309 13.68 5.50 33.04
CA SER A 309 13.62 4.06 32.86
C SER A 309 13.56 3.76 31.37
N CYS A 310 13.96 2.55 31.01
CA CYS A 310 13.88 2.03 29.65
C CYS A 310 13.13 0.68 29.67
N PRO A 311 12.65 0.21 28.51
CA PRO A 311 12.20 -1.17 28.37
C PRO A 311 13.33 -2.13 28.74
N LEU A 312 13.00 -3.24 29.42
CA LEU A 312 14.00 -4.25 29.82
C LEU A 312 14.80 -4.80 28.62
N GLU A 313 14.14 -4.92 27.47
CA GLU A 313 14.73 -5.41 26.22
C GLU A 313 15.69 -4.42 25.55
N ALA A 314 15.71 -3.15 25.99
CA ALA A 314 16.49 -2.11 25.33
C ALA A 314 18.01 -2.26 25.54
N ALA A 315 18.49 -3.09 26.46
CA ALA A 315 19.90 -3.49 26.61
C ALA A 315 20.95 -2.37 26.38
N ASN A 316 20.75 -1.19 27.00
CA ASN A 316 21.57 0.03 26.88
C ASN A 316 21.51 0.78 25.53
N GLN A 317 20.62 0.38 24.63
CA GLN A 317 20.38 1.07 23.37
C GLN A 317 19.53 2.31 23.57
N ASP A 318 19.78 3.33 22.76
CA ASP A 318 18.92 4.49 22.69
C ASP A 318 17.56 4.16 22.05
N PRO A 319 16.49 4.96 22.31
CA PRO A 319 15.15 4.68 21.80
C PRO A 319 15.06 4.52 20.27
N LYS A 320 15.88 5.23 19.50
CA LYS A 320 15.87 5.17 18.04
C LYS A 320 16.58 3.91 17.55
N THR A 321 17.70 3.52 18.15
CA THR A 321 18.41 2.29 17.81
C THR A 321 17.58 1.06 18.17
N PHE A 322 17.05 1.00 19.39
CA PHE A 322 16.14 -0.06 19.85
C PHE A 322 14.98 -0.29 18.86
N LEU A 323 14.37 0.80 18.42
CA LEU A 323 13.27 0.77 17.47
C LEU A 323 13.68 0.42 16.02
N SER A 324 14.93 0.69 15.64
CA SER A 324 15.46 0.33 14.33
C SER A 324 15.62 -1.17 14.18
N GLU A 325 15.96 -1.89 15.25
CA GLU A 325 16.12 -3.35 15.22
C GLU A 325 14.83 -4.06 14.83
N TYR A 326 13.71 -3.71 15.45
CA TYR A 326 12.39 -4.28 15.10
C TYR A 326 12.02 -3.97 13.64
N LEU A 327 12.37 -2.78 13.17
CA LEU A 327 12.14 -2.40 11.77
C LEU A 327 12.98 -3.25 10.82
N GLU A 328 14.26 -3.46 11.09
CA GLU A 328 15.13 -4.28 10.24
C GLU A 328 14.72 -5.76 10.28
N LYS A 329 14.42 -6.29 11.47
CA LYS A 329 13.87 -7.63 11.68
C LYS A 329 12.62 -7.84 10.82
N SER A 330 11.68 -6.88 10.84
CA SER A 330 10.42 -6.95 10.07
C SER A 330 10.58 -7.08 8.56
N MET A 331 11.72 -6.67 8.01
CA MET A 331 12.02 -6.70 6.59
C MET A 331 12.68 -8.02 6.14
N SER A 332 13.08 -8.89 7.06
CA SER A 332 13.64 -10.20 6.72
C SER A 332 12.56 -11.13 6.15
N PRO A 333 12.92 -12.12 5.31
CA PRO A 333 11.97 -13.12 4.83
C PRO A 333 11.34 -13.95 5.96
N LEU A 334 12.06 -14.21 7.05
CA LEU A 334 11.58 -15.00 8.19
C LEU A 334 10.50 -14.27 9.00
N PHE A 335 10.68 -12.97 9.25
CA PHE A 335 9.76 -12.18 10.07
C PHE A 335 8.76 -11.37 9.24
N GLY A 336 9.02 -11.18 7.94
CA GLY A 336 8.17 -10.45 7.01
C GLY A 336 6.82 -11.13 6.74
N MET A 337 6.70 -12.43 7.04
CA MET A 337 5.50 -13.25 6.82
C MET A 337 4.28 -12.64 7.51
N ASP A 338 4.37 -12.27 8.79
CA ASP A 338 3.22 -11.73 9.52
C ASP A 338 2.79 -10.35 8.99
N TYR A 339 3.73 -9.52 8.54
CA TYR A 339 3.43 -8.24 7.88
C TYR A 339 2.76 -8.43 6.52
N TRP A 340 3.19 -9.45 5.76
CA TRP A 340 2.57 -9.81 4.49
C TRP A 340 1.15 -10.33 4.71
N LEU A 341 0.99 -11.29 5.63
CA LEU A 341 -0.27 -11.90 6.00
C LEU A 341 -1.28 -10.83 6.42
N THR A 342 -0.94 -10.03 7.42
CA THR A 342 -1.83 -9.02 8.00
C THR A 342 -1.98 -7.76 7.13
N GLY A 343 -1.09 -7.54 6.16
CA GLY A 343 -1.07 -6.35 5.30
C GLY A 343 -0.62 -5.08 6.02
N VAL A 344 0.08 -5.23 7.15
CA VAL A 344 0.47 -4.13 8.04
C VAL A 344 1.75 -3.45 7.57
N GLN A 345 1.87 -2.13 7.76
CA GLN A 345 3.11 -1.38 7.53
C GLN A 345 4.07 -1.55 8.71
N TYR A 346 5.36 -1.73 8.44
CA TYR A 346 6.40 -1.87 9.46
C TYR A 346 6.41 -0.69 10.45
N TRP A 347 6.28 0.53 9.92
CA TRP A 347 6.19 1.74 10.70
C TRP A 347 5.28 2.77 10.03
N THR A 348 4.80 3.72 10.82
CA THR A 348 4.01 4.89 10.42
C THR A 348 4.40 6.08 11.28
N ALA A 349 4.11 7.30 10.83
CA ALA A 349 4.35 8.51 11.62
C ALA A 349 3.36 9.63 11.27
N SER A 350 3.28 10.64 12.14
CA SER A 350 2.60 11.91 11.88
C SER A 350 3.15 12.59 10.63
N ARG A 351 2.26 13.18 9.83
CA ARG A 351 2.63 13.84 8.55
C ARG A 351 3.63 14.98 8.75
N GLU A 352 3.56 15.69 9.87
CA GLU A 352 4.37 16.88 10.12
C GLU A 352 5.87 16.60 10.29
N ILE A 353 6.23 15.43 10.84
CA ILE A 353 7.62 14.99 11.03
C ILE A 353 8.05 13.97 9.97
N ARG A 354 7.10 13.37 9.25
CA ARG A 354 7.39 12.33 8.26
C ARG A 354 8.31 12.86 7.17
N ALA A 355 9.48 12.25 7.04
CA ALA A 355 10.38 12.55 5.93
C ALA A 355 9.68 12.22 4.60
N THR A 356 9.69 13.19 3.70
CA THR A 356 9.21 13.00 2.32
C THR A 356 10.42 12.71 1.45
N HIS A 357 10.37 11.62 0.69
CA HIS A 357 11.36 11.42 -0.36
C HIS A 357 11.08 12.43 -1.47
N LYS A 358 12.14 13.12 -1.94
CA LYS A 358 12.05 13.94 -3.15
C LYS A 358 11.45 13.08 -4.26
N LYS A 359 10.29 13.49 -4.77
CA LYS A 359 9.70 12.83 -5.94
C LYS A 359 10.66 13.09 -7.08
N LYS A 360 11.17 12.01 -7.70
CA LYS A 360 11.88 12.17 -8.98
C LYS A 360 10.87 12.69 -9.99
N GLU A 361 11.25 13.73 -10.73
CA GLU A 361 10.47 14.19 -11.87
C GLU A 361 10.31 13.04 -12.86
N LYS A 362 9.10 12.89 -13.37
CA LYS A 362 8.81 11.89 -14.38
C LYS A 362 9.02 12.54 -15.73
N GLN A 363 9.99 12.04 -16.50
CA GLN A 363 10.11 12.40 -17.90
C GLN A 363 9.07 11.59 -18.70
N GLY A 364 8.09 12.28 -19.28
CA GLY A 364 7.07 11.70 -20.16
C GLY A 364 5.82 11.13 -19.49
N ASN A 365 4.80 10.89 -20.32
CA ASN A 365 3.50 10.35 -19.92
C ASN A 365 3.53 8.81 -19.88
N TRP A 366 3.87 8.26 -18.72
CA TRP A 366 3.89 6.82 -18.47
C TRP A 366 2.58 6.35 -17.84
N ILE A 367 1.96 5.33 -18.45
CA ILE A 367 0.73 4.73 -17.95
C ILE A 367 0.97 3.29 -17.53
N PHE A 368 0.53 2.95 -16.32
CA PHE A 368 0.65 1.61 -15.78
C PHE A 368 -0.45 0.70 -16.34
N LYS A 369 -0.09 -0.24 -17.21
CA LYS A 369 -1.04 -1.18 -17.83
C LYS A 369 -1.43 -2.32 -16.90
N GLY A 370 -0.47 -2.91 -16.19
CA GLY A 370 -0.72 -4.11 -15.37
C GLY A 370 0.54 -4.89 -15.02
N VAL A 371 0.36 -6.11 -14.54
CA VAL A 371 1.44 -7.02 -14.13
C VAL A 371 1.47 -8.24 -15.04
N LYS A 372 2.61 -8.52 -15.67
CA LYS A 372 2.88 -9.75 -16.41
C LYS A 372 3.46 -10.78 -15.44
N SER A 373 2.81 -11.94 -15.37
CA SER A 373 3.21 -13.08 -14.53
C SER A 373 3.50 -14.29 -15.40
N PRO A 374 4.56 -15.06 -15.14
CA PRO A 374 4.78 -16.33 -15.82
C PRO A 374 3.63 -17.33 -15.58
N VAL A 375 2.99 -17.26 -14.42
CA VAL A 375 1.94 -18.19 -14.01
C VAL A 375 0.56 -17.74 -14.50
N THR A 376 0.21 -16.48 -14.25
CA THR A 376 -1.15 -15.99 -14.53
C THR A 376 -1.26 -15.15 -15.80
N LYS A 377 -0.21 -15.13 -16.64
CA LYS A 377 -0.08 -14.22 -17.80
C LYS A 377 -0.28 -12.75 -17.38
N PHE A 378 -0.90 -11.93 -18.23
CA PHE A 378 -1.11 -10.51 -17.98
C PHE A 378 -2.33 -10.24 -17.07
N ARG A 379 -2.12 -9.43 -16.03
CA ARG A 379 -3.16 -8.95 -15.10
C ARG A 379 -3.26 -7.44 -15.19
N ALA A 380 -4.34 -6.94 -15.78
CA ALA A 380 -4.54 -5.50 -15.91
C ALA A 380 -4.70 -4.80 -14.55
N SER A 381 -4.26 -3.54 -14.54
CA SER A 381 -4.40 -2.67 -13.40
C SER A 381 -5.83 -2.11 -13.29
N HIS A 382 -6.37 -2.13 -12.07
CA HIS A 382 -7.64 -1.50 -11.74
C HIS A 382 -7.49 -0.06 -11.21
N ARG A 383 -6.33 0.58 -11.41
CA ARG A 383 -6.15 2.00 -11.04
C ARG A 383 -7.00 2.88 -11.95
N LYS A 384 -7.44 4.06 -11.48
CA LYS A 384 -8.28 4.98 -12.28
C LYS A 384 -7.65 5.35 -13.63
N ASP A 385 -6.34 5.61 -13.67
CA ASP A 385 -5.58 5.93 -14.88
C ASP A 385 -5.55 4.76 -15.88
N SER A 386 -5.27 3.56 -15.38
CA SER A 386 -5.34 2.32 -16.17
C SER A 386 -6.78 2.04 -16.63
N ASN A 387 -7.76 2.26 -15.78
CA ASN A 387 -9.15 2.05 -16.12
C ASN A 387 -9.64 3.03 -17.18
N ALA A 388 -9.19 4.28 -17.12
CA ALA A 388 -9.52 5.31 -18.11
C ALA A 388 -8.93 4.97 -19.50
N LEU A 389 -7.78 4.31 -19.51
CA LEU A 389 -7.15 3.77 -20.72
C LEU A 389 -8.03 2.69 -21.36
N TYR A 390 -8.56 1.76 -20.57
CA TYR A 390 -9.39 0.67 -21.08
C TYR A 390 -10.89 1.00 -21.20
N SER A 391 -11.37 2.11 -20.65
CA SER A 391 -12.80 2.48 -20.75
C SER A 391 -13.13 3.35 -21.96
N SER A 392 -12.18 3.56 -22.89
CA SER A 392 -12.30 4.47 -24.05
C SER A 392 -12.61 5.95 -23.70
N SER A 393 -12.62 6.31 -22.41
CA SER A 393 -12.86 7.67 -21.92
C SER A 393 -11.70 8.63 -22.23
N LEU A 394 -10.45 8.13 -22.25
CA LEU A 394 -9.30 8.91 -22.70
C LEU A 394 -9.34 9.18 -24.22
N LEU A 395 -9.86 8.24 -25.01
CA LEU A 395 -10.00 8.40 -26.47
C LEU A 395 -11.04 9.48 -26.83
N LYS A 396 -12.07 9.67 -26.01
CA LYS A 396 -13.10 10.70 -26.26
C LYS A 396 -12.62 12.13 -25.99
N LYS A 397 -11.70 12.34 -25.04
CA LYS A 397 -11.22 13.70 -24.70
C LYS A 397 -10.36 14.36 -25.76
N LYS A 398 -9.79 13.60 -26.71
CA LYS A 398 -8.94 14.15 -27.79
C LYS A 398 -9.66 14.38 -29.12
N ARG A 399 -10.93 13.99 -29.25
CA ARG A 399 -11.80 14.47 -30.35
C ARG A 399 -12.35 15.87 -30.02
N VAL A 400 -11.47 16.80 -29.64
CA VAL A 400 -11.75 18.22 -29.80
C VAL A 400 -11.30 18.54 -31.22
N LYS A 401 -12.27 19.01 -32.01
CA LYS A 401 -12.20 19.32 -33.45
C LYS A 401 -10.81 19.80 -33.88
N THR A 402 -10.15 19.04 -34.76
CA THR A 402 -9.36 19.64 -35.84
C THR A 402 -10.37 20.33 -36.75
N GLY A 403 -10.78 21.53 -36.34
CA GLY A 403 -11.51 22.46 -37.18
C GLY A 403 -10.50 23.08 -38.12
N THR A 404 -10.79 22.91 -39.40
CA THR A 404 -10.39 23.70 -40.56
C THR A 404 -9.71 25.03 -40.21
N GLU A 405 -8.52 25.22 -40.82
CA GLU A 405 -7.92 26.52 -41.05
C GLU A 405 -8.96 27.49 -41.60
N ASN A 406 -9.28 28.51 -40.81
CA ASN A 406 -9.62 29.85 -41.26
C ASN A 406 -9.56 30.75 -40.02
N GLY A 407 -8.64 31.71 -40.05
CA GLY A 407 -8.47 32.70 -39.00
C GLY A 407 -9.75 33.50 -38.75
N PRO A 408 -9.91 34.01 -37.53
CA PRO A 408 -9.87 35.45 -37.44
C PRO A 408 -8.98 35.94 -36.29
N GLU A 409 -8.21 36.97 -36.58
CA GLU A 409 -7.60 37.84 -35.58
C GLU A 409 -8.66 38.29 -34.57
N THR A 410 -8.40 38.09 -33.28
CA THR A 410 -9.15 38.79 -32.24
C THR A 410 -8.28 39.07 -31.02
N LYS A 411 -7.69 40.27 -31.07
CA LYS A 411 -7.38 41.21 -29.98
C LYS A 411 -7.18 40.60 -28.59
N LEU A 412 -5.92 40.51 -28.19
CA LEU A 412 -5.48 40.42 -26.79
C LEU A 412 -6.06 41.59 -25.98
N LYS A 413 -7.00 41.31 -25.07
CA LYS A 413 -7.29 42.19 -23.94
C LYS A 413 -6.18 42.00 -22.90
N VAL A 414 -5.34 43.01 -22.77
CA VAL A 414 -4.41 43.18 -21.64
C VAL A 414 -5.26 43.34 -20.39
N ILE A 415 -5.19 42.37 -19.48
CA ILE A 415 -5.68 42.52 -18.11
C ILE A 415 -4.53 43.13 -17.32
N GLN A 416 -4.64 44.43 -16.99
CA GLN A 416 -3.84 45.03 -15.92
C GLN A 416 -4.24 44.34 -14.61
N THR A 417 -3.32 43.60 -14.02
CA THR A 417 -3.42 43.16 -12.63
C THR A 417 -2.60 44.11 -11.78
N ASP A 418 -3.26 44.77 -10.83
CA ASP A 418 -2.59 45.56 -9.80
C ASP A 418 -1.55 44.71 -9.06
N PRO A 419 -0.40 45.30 -8.68
CA PRO A 419 0.57 44.60 -7.85
C PRO A 419 -0.02 44.30 -6.46
N PRO A 420 0.31 43.14 -5.87
CA PRO A 420 -0.16 42.80 -4.53
C PRO A 420 0.41 43.79 -3.50
N PRO A 421 -0.33 44.10 -2.43
CA PRO A 421 0.14 45.03 -1.41
C PRO A 421 1.39 44.47 -0.72
N HIS A 422 2.41 45.32 -0.63
CA HIS A 422 3.61 45.10 0.15
C HIS A 422 3.23 44.71 1.58
N THR A 423 3.55 43.47 1.96
CA THR A 423 3.54 43.05 3.36
C THR A 423 4.93 43.36 3.91
N GLU A 424 5.04 44.49 4.60
CA GLU A 424 6.24 44.86 5.33
C GLU A 424 6.55 43.81 6.40
N PHE A 425 7.78 43.31 6.37
CA PHE A 425 8.34 42.44 7.39
C PHE A 425 8.47 43.20 8.71
N ARG A 426 7.65 42.87 9.70
CA ARG A 426 7.90 43.29 11.09
C ARG A 426 9.07 42.50 11.68
N ARG A 427 10.10 43.21 12.12
CA ARG A 427 11.29 42.66 12.81
C ARG A 427 10.89 42.18 14.22
N ALA A 428 11.55 41.12 14.67
CA ALA A 428 11.33 40.48 15.97
C ALA A 428 11.93 41.24 17.17
N SER A 429 12.13 42.56 17.06
CA SER A 429 12.64 43.43 18.13
C SER A 429 11.56 44.16 18.92
N ASP A 430 10.30 44.11 18.49
CA ASP A 430 9.26 45.05 19.00
C ASP A 430 8.27 44.39 19.99
N LEU A 431 8.73 43.41 20.76
CA LEU A 431 7.94 42.83 21.87
C LEU A 431 8.69 43.00 23.19
N SER A 432 8.74 44.24 23.67
CA SER A 432 9.10 44.59 25.05
C SER A 432 7.93 45.34 25.72
N CYS A 433 7.25 44.68 26.66
CA CYS A 433 6.60 45.28 27.84
C CYS A 433 5.98 44.12 28.65
N SER A 434 6.62 43.69 29.73
CA SER A 434 6.38 44.16 31.10
C SER A 434 5.05 43.68 31.69
N ALA A 435 5.11 42.60 32.46
CA ALA A 435 4.21 42.38 33.58
C ALA A 435 5.00 41.68 34.68
N LYS A 436 5.53 42.49 35.60
CA LYS A 436 5.96 42.06 36.93
C LYS A 436 4.73 41.55 37.68
N ARG A 437 4.81 40.36 38.27
CA ARG A 437 4.19 40.07 39.57
C ARG A 437 4.93 38.93 40.25
N SER A 438 5.63 39.33 41.30
CA SER A 438 6.17 38.54 42.41
C SER A 438 5.11 37.65 43.03
N TYR A 439 5.45 36.39 43.33
CA TYR A 439 4.99 35.73 44.55
C TYR A 439 6.07 34.79 45.07
N GLN A 440 6.30 34.93 46.37
CA GLN A 440 7.40 34.38 47.15
C GLN A 440 7.28 32.88 47.38
N HIS A 441 8.47 32.32 47.61
CA HIS A 441 8.77 31.17 48.46
C HIS A 441 7.75 30.90 49.56
N GLU A 442 7.39 29.63 49.73
CA GLU A 442 7.37 29.05 51.07
C GLU A 442 7.68 27.55 51.02
N SER A 443 8.49 27.17 52.00
CA SER A 443 9.08 25.87 52.26
C SER A 443 8.56 25.33 53.58
N ARG A 444 8.57 24.00 53.75
CA ARG A 444 8.31 23.23 54.98
C ARG A 444 6.80 23.11 55.26
N TYR A 445 6.25 21.93 55.53
CA TYR A 445 6.58 21.03 56.65
C TYR A 445 6.35 19.54 56.31
N THR A 446 7.16 18.71 56.97
CA THR A 446 6.97 17.29 57.41
C THR A 446 6.42 16.26 56.44
#